data_AF-A0A7C0ZPD0-F1
#
_entry.id   AF-A0A7C0ZPD0-F1
#
_cell.length_a   1.000
_cell.length_b   1.000
_cell.length_c   1.000
_cell.angle_alpha   90.00
_cell.angle_beta   90.00
_cell.angle_gamma   90.00
#
_symmetry.space_group_name_H-M   'P 1'
#
loop_
_entity.id
_entity.type
_entity.pdbx_description
1 polymer ?
#
loop_
_entity_poly.entity_id
_entity_poly.type
_entity_poly.pdbx_seq_one_letter_code
_entity_poly.pdbx_strand_id
1 'polypeptide(L)' 'GVGGPVLKAGNVITVEPGLYDPAVGGVRLEDMVVVTATGCENLTTIAKRFVV' A
#
# COMPACT_ATOMS: atom_id res chain seq x y z
N GLY A 1 1.96 21.62 1.85
CA GLY A 1 3.00 20.59 1.69
C GLY A 1 2.61 19.66 0.56
N VAL A 2 3.56 19.05 -0.14
CA VAL A 2 3.32 18.14 -1.27
C VAL A 2 2.75 16.82 -0.72
N GLY A 3 1.44 16.78 -0.55
CA GLY A 3 0.69 15.61 -0.08
C GLY A 3 -0.69 15.61 -0.72
N GLY A 4 -1.27 14.43 -0.87
CA GLY A 4 -2.65 14.27 -1.33
C GLY A 4 -3.68 14.82 -0.33
N PRO A 5 -4.98 14.71 -0.65
CA PRO A 5 -6.05 15.08 0.27
C PRO A 5 -5.91 14.37 1.62
N VAL A 6 -6.39 15.01 2.68
CA VAL A 6 -6.42 14.42 4.02
C VAL A 6 -7.35 13.20 4.02
N LEU A 7 -6.81 12.05 4.43
CA LEU A 7 -7.57 10.81 4.54
C LEU A 7 -8.66 10.91 5.62
N LYS A 8 -9.82 10.31 5.34
CA LYS A 8 -10.97 10.26 6.26
C LYS A 8 -11.30 8.81 6.60
N ALA A 9 -11.80 8.57 7.81
CA ALA A 9 -12.30 7.26 8.20
C ALA A 9 -13.34 6.75 7.18
N GLY A 10 -13.24 5.47 6.82
CA GLY A 10 -14.03 4.83 5.78
C GLY A 10 -13.46 4.96 4.36
N ASN A 11 -12.40 5.74 4.14
CA ASN A 11 -11.68 5.69 2.86
C ASN A 11 -11.01 4.33 2.69
N VAL A 12 -11.13 3.76 1.50
CA VAL A 12 -10.41 2.56 1.10
C VAL A 12 -9.36 2.96 0.07
N ILE A 13 -8.09 2.68 0.37
CA ILE A 13 -6.95 3.08 -0.45
C ILE A 13 -5.96 1.92 -0.60
N THR A 14 -5.08 2.02 -1.59
CA THR A 14 -3.91 1.16 -1.74
C THR A 14 -2.70 1.80 -1.06
N VAL A 15 -1.86 0.96 -0.47
CA VAL A 15 -0.49 1.31 -0.04
C VAL A 15 0.44 0.44 -0.88
N GLU A 16 1.06 1.03 -1.90
CA GLU A 16 1.68 0.29 -3.01
C GLU A 16 3.09 0.77 -3.42
N PRO A 17 4.07 0.79 -2.50
CA PRO A 17 5.44 1.16 -2.86
C PRO A 17 6.02 0.21 -3.92
N GLY A 18 6.72 0.80 -4.90
CA GLY A 18 7.40 0.07 -5.97
C GLY A 18 8.84 0.54 -6.17
N LEU A 19 9.71 -0.41 -6.54
CA LEU A 19 11.09 -0.17 -6.95
C LEU A 19 11.30 -0.81 -8.33
N TYR A 20 11.84 -0.04 -9.26
CA TYR A 20 11.99 -0.44 -10.65
C TYR A 20 13.38 -0.07 -11.16
N ASP A 21 14.09 -1.04 -11.73
CA ASP A 21 15.35 -0.86 -12.45
C ASP A 21 15.19 -1.45 -13.86
N PRO A 22 15.36 -0.66 -14.93
CA PRO A 22 15.17 -1.14 -16.30
C PRO A 22 16.06 -2.32 -16.72
N ALA A 23 17.22 -2.50 -16.09
CA ALA A 23 18.15 -3.57 -16.41
C ALA A 23 17.86 -4.86 -15.62
N VAL A 24 17.20 -4.77 -14.46
CA VAL A 24 16.97 -5.91 -13.56
C VAL A 24 15.50 -6.35 -13.52
N GLY A 25 14.56 -5.41 -13.51
CA GLY A 25 13.13 -5.66 -13.32
C GLY A 25 12.52 -4.76 -12.24
N GLY A 26 11.41 -5.19 -11.64
CA GLY A 26 10.75 -4.40 -10.61
C GLY A 26 9.99 -5.23 -9.59
N VAL A 27 9.75 -4.62 -8.43
CA VAL A 27 8.95 -5.17 -7.35
C VAL A 27 7.95 -4.11 -6.89
N ARG A 28 6.72 -4.53 -6.63
CA ARG A 28 5.70 -3.73 -5.94
C ARG A 28 5.08 -4.60 -4.85
N LEU A 29 4.93 -4.05 -3.66
CA LEU A 29 4.14 -4.66 -2.60
C LEU A 29 2.92 -3.78 -2.40
N GLU A 30 1.74 -4.38 -2.45
CA GLU A 30 0.47 -3.66 -2.44
C GLU A 30 -0.47 -4.28 -1.42
N ASP A 31 -0.98 -3.42 -0.53
CA ASP A 31 -2.07 -3.75 0.38
C ASP A 31 -3.23 -2.78 0.19
N MET A 32 -4.46 -3.29 0.28
CA MET A 32 -5.66 -2.47 0.41
C MET A 32 -5.97 -2.25 1.88
N VAL A 33 -6.18 -1.01 2.28
CA VAL A 33 -6.50 -0.66 3.67
C VAL A 33 -7.74 0.21 3.75
N VAL A 34 -8.53 0.02 4.81
CA VAL A 34 -9.59 0.95 5.20
C VAL A 34 -9.08 1.86 6.31
N VAL A 35 -9.20 3.17 6.11
CA VAL A 35 -8.81 4.17 7.10
C VAL A 35 -9.83 4.15 8.25
N THR A 36 -9.35 4.13 9.50
CA THR A 36 -10.16 4.20 10.71
C THR A 36 -9.95 5.54 11.42
N ALA A 37 -10.68 5.80 12.50
CA ALA A 37 -10.52 7.04 13.26
C ALA A 37 -9.13 7.20 13.91
N THR A 38 -8.40 6.10 14.13
CA THR A 38 -7.11 6.08 14.84
C THR A 38 -5.98 5.44 14.03
N GLY A 39 -6.22 5.05 12.78
CA GLY A 39 -5.24 4.36 11.95
C GLY A 39 -5.86 3.78 10.67
N CYS A 40 -5.55 2.51 10.38
CA CYS A 40 -6.16 1.77 9.28
C CYS A 40 -6.26 0.27 9.63
N GLU A 41 -7.14 -0.44 8.94
CA GLU A 41 -7.22 -1.90 8.95
C GLU A 41 -6.80 -2.43 7.59
N ASN A 42 -5.95 -3.46 7.58
CA ASN A 42 -5.44 -4.07 6.37
C ASN A 42 -6.37 -5.18 5.89
N LEU A 43 -6.88 -5.04 4.66
CA LEU A 43 -7.79 -5.99 4.03
C LEU A 43 -7.02 -7.08 3.24
N THR A 44 -5.72 -6.89 3.03
CA THR A 44 -4.83 -7.81 2.32
C THR A 44 -3.98 -8.61 3.30
N THR A 45 -4.40 -9.85 3.57
CA THR A 45 -3.79 -10.72 4.60
C THR A 45 -2.75 -11.70 4.07
N ILE A 46 -2.52 -11.73 2.75
CA ILE A 46 -1.51 -12.61 2.17
C ILE A 46 -0.12 -12.22 2.66
N ALA A 47 0.71 -13.25 2.93
CA ALA A 47 2.06 -13.04 3.40
C ALA A 47 2.91 -12.35 2.32
N LYS A 48 3.53 -11.23 2.69
CA LYS A 48 4.51 -10.53 1.86
C LYS A 48 5.87 -11.21 2.02
N ARG A 49 6.06 -12.33 1.30
CA ARG A 49 7.31 -13.09 1.24
C ARG A 49 7.75 -13.23 -0.20
N PHE A 50 9.06 -13.17 -0.42
CA PHE A 50 9.61 -13.56 -1.70
C PHE A 50 9.54 -15.08 -1.83
N VAL A 51 8.85 -15.56 -2.87
CA VAL A 51 8.66 -16.98 -3.17
C VAL A 51 9.07 -17.17 -4.63
N VAL A 52 9.81 -18.24 -4.91
CA VAL A 52 10.31 -18.62 -6.25
C VAL A 52 9.69 -19.95 -6.63
#